data_AF-A0A6N7PDQ6-F1
#
_entry.id   AF-A0A6N7PDQ6-F1
#
_cell.length_a   1.000
_cell.length_b   1.000
_cell.length_c   1.000
_cell.angle_alpha   90.00
_cell.angle_beta   90.00
_cell.angle_gamma   90.00
#
_symmetry.space_group_name_H-M   'P 1'
#
loop_
_entity.id
_entity.type
_entity.pdbx_description
1 polymer ?
#
loop_
_entity_poly.entity_id
_entity_poly.type
_entity_poly.pdbx_seq_one_letter_code
_entity_poly.pdbx_strand_id
1 'polypeptide(L)'
;MELMRHLDKTDPFFNDCYKALALQYHHTQKDPSRPNNTISFIPPQDEILSHFFFGTASPLYNHFLEVIATLERIVKYLDEDNVDLELNNLNAISDQILHEKTGIKDNFEEFIKSYTGGVANWSHFKKDKKVKPELLKDKKSGRLLSLFALAMLNRAHTTHELPFDVEKIDAKFEKPLEEFHSYFQPLLILVQTLFTKILDGVVAMADVKNPKWNTYNDIQILAAACYATYRDRNKDVKVVLVTDDNGIHTACKGTNMENNVWKVNQYLSYIY
;
A
#
# COMPACT_ATOMS: atom_id res chain seq x y z
N MET A 1 -0.85 11.36 2.15
CA MET A 1 -1.27 10.97 3.51
C MET A 1 -0.10 10.96 4.48
N GLU A 2 0.92 10.10 4.32
CA GLU A 2 2.06 10.07 5.26
C GLU A 2 2.74 11.44 5.46
N LEU A 3 3.07 12.15 4.38
CA LEU A 3 3.65 13.49 4.50
C LEU A 3 2.70 14.49 5.19
N MET A 4 1.39 14.34 4.99
CA MET A 4 0.38 15.22 5.60
C MET A 4 0.28 15.01 7.11
N ARG A 5 0.52 13.79 7.60
CA ARG A 5 0.59 13.48 9.03
C ARG A 5 1.69 14.27 9.75
N HIS A 6 2.74 14.67 9.04
CA HIS A 6 3.85 15.45 9.58
C HIS A 6 3.63 16.97 9.46
N LEU A 7 2.44 17.43 9.05
CA LEU A 7 2.08 18.85 9.02
C LEU A 7 1.60 19.35 10.39
N ASP A 8 2.30 18.96 11.45
CA ASP A 8 2.24 19.57 12.77
C ASP A 8 3.46 20.47 12.90
N LYS A 9 3.27 21.77 13.18
CA LYS A 9 4.36 22.75 13.30
C LYS A 9 5.36 22.41 14.42
N THR A 10 5.01 21.50 15.34
CA THR A 10 5.90 20.98 16.38
C THR A 10 6.73 19.76 15.92
N ASP A 11 6.38 19.14 14.79
CA ASP A 11 7.12 18.00 14.23
C ASP A 11 8.47 18.48 13.63
N PRO A 12 9.61 17.86 13.99
CA PRO A 12 10.92 18.27 13.47
C PRO A 12 11.05 18.15 11.94
N PHE A 13 10.18 17.37 11.28
CA PHE A 13 10.19 17.17 9.84
C PHE A 13 9.15 18.02 9.09
N PHE A 14 8.44 18.93 9.78
CA PHE A 14 7.38 19.77 9.22
C PHE A 14 7.79 20.42 7.89
N ASN A 15 8.89 21.17 7.89
CA ASN A 15 9.35 21.95 6.73
C ASN A 15 9.68 21.07 5.52
N ASP A 16 10.34 19.93 5.74
CA ASP A 16 10.72 19.02 4.67
C ASP A 16 9.48 18.31 4.10
N CYS A 17 8.54 17.92 4.96
CA CYS A 17 7.28 17.30 4.55
C CYS A 17 6.38 18.27 3.77
N TYR A 18 6.28 19.52 4.21
CA TYR A 18 5.53 20.56 3.51
C TYR A 18 6.09 20.82 2.11
N LYS A 19 7.42 21.00 1.99
CA LYS A 19 8.09 21.16 0.70
C LYS A 19 7.89 19.96 -0.21
N ALA A 20 8.01 18.75 0.32
CA ALA A 20 7.79 17.52 -0.44
C ALA A 20 6.34 17.40 -0.93
N LEU A 21 5.36 17.78 -0.12
CA LEU A 21 3.94 17.81 -0.50
C LEU A 21 3.65 18.83 -1.59
N ALA A 22 4.17 20.05 -1.45
CA ALA A 22 4.02 21.09 -2.47
C ALA A 22 4.63 20.62 -3.80
N LEU A 23 5.84 20.06 -3.76
CA LEU A 23 6.50 19.48 -4.92
C LEU A 23 5.64 18.36 -5.55
N GLN A 24 5.15 17.42 -4.75
CA GLN A 24 4.31 16.32 -5.22
C GLN A 24 3.01 16.83 -5.86
N TYR A 25 2.35 17.81 -5.26
CA TYR A 25 1.14 18.41 -5.83
C TYR A 25 1.42 19.03 -7.20
N HIS A 26 2.44 19.88 -7.31
CA HIS A 26 2.77 20.52 -8.58
C HIS A 26 3.22 19.54 -9.67
N HIS A 27 3.95 18.47 -9.33
CA HIS A 27 4.38 17.46 -10.31
C HIS A 27 3.26 16.49 -10.73
N THR A 28 2.17 16.40 -9.99
CA THR A 28 1.03 15.51 -10.33
C THR A 28 -0.03 16.20 -11.17
N GLN A 29 0.10 17.52 -11.39
CA GLN A 29 -0.75 18.33 -12.25
C GLN A 29 -0.54 17.97 -13.73
N LYS A 30 -1.62 17.62 -14.44
CA LYS A 30 -1.54 17.29 -15.88
C LYS A 30 -1.43 18.51 -16.79
N ASP A 31 -2.04 19.63 -16.42
CA ASP A 31 -1.95 20.89 -17.15
C ASP A 31 -2.04 22.08 -16.18
N PRO A 32 -0.92 22.48 -15.55
CA PRO A 32 -0.88 23.55 -14.55
C PRO A 32 -1.35 24.91 -15.10
N SER A 33 -1.42 25.07 -16.42
CA SER A 33 -1.84 26.33 -17.07
C SER A 33 -3.35 26.46 -17.25
N ARG A 34 -4.12 25.37 -17.07
CA ARG A 34 -5.58 25.37 -17.28
C ARG A 34 -6.37 25.47 -15.98
N PRO A 35 -7.54 26.14 -15.98
CA PRO A 35 -8.41 26.25 -14.80
C PRO A 35 -8.98 24.89 -14.34
N ASN A 36 -9.09 23.91 -15.24
CA ASN A 36 -9.56 22.55 -14.95
C ASN A 36 -8.41 21.53 -14.93
N ASN A 37 -7.33 21.89 -14.25
CA ASN A 37 -6.17 21.03 -14.10
C ASN A 37 -6.50 19.80 -13.26
N THR A 38 -6.27 18.60 -13.80
CA THR A 38 -6.44 17.36 -13.06
C THR A 38 -5.13 16.94 -12.42
N ILE A 39 -5.17 16.60 -11.14
CA ILE A 39 -4.06 15.98 -10.41
C ILE A 39 -4.14 14.45 -10.48
N SER A 40 -2.99 13.79 -10.63
CA SER A 40 -2.88 12.34 -10.67
C SER A 40 -2.27 11.80 -9.39
N PHE A 41 -3.11 11.58 -8.37
CA PHE A 41 -2.71 10.91 -7.14
C PHE A 41 -2.93 9.41 -7.21
N ILE A 42 -2.08 8.69 -6.49
CA ILE A 42 -2.21 7.25 -6.29
C ILE A 42 -3.39 7.00 -5.34
N PRO A 43 -4.39 6.18 -5.73
CA PRO A 43 -5.47 5.80 -4.83
C PRO A 43 -4.97 4.89 -3.70
N PRO A 44 -5.62 4.92 -2.53
CA PRO A 44 -5.30 4.03 -1.42
C PRO A 44 -5.56 2.57 -1.79
N GLN A 45 -4.99 1.65 -1.03
CA GLN A 45 -5.05 0.22 -1.34
C GLN A 45 -6.49 -0.31 -1.45
N ASP A 46 -7.39 0.12 -0.57
CA ASP A 46 -8.78 -0.36 -0.58
C ASP A 46 -9.53 0.05 -1.84
N GLU A 47 -9.20 1.22 -2.39
CA GLU A 47 -9.74 1.70 -3.66
C GLU A 47 -9.20 0.88 -4.85
N ILE A 48 -7.90 0.56 -4.83
CA ILE A 48 -7.28 -0.31 -5.83
C ILE A 48 -7.94 -1.69 -5.82
N LEU A 49 -8.10 -2.28 -4.64
CA LEU A 49 -8.69 -3.62 -4.48
C LEU A 49 -10.16 -3.64 -4.92
N SER A 50 -10.92 -2.62 -4.53
CA SER A 50 -12.34 -2.48 -4.89
C SER A 50 -12.52 -2.41 -6.41
N HIS A 51 -11.77 -1.52 -7.06
CA HIS A 51 -11.81 -1.41 -8.52
C HIS A 51 -11.32 -2.66 -9.22
N PHE A 52 -10.26 -3.29 -8.73
CA PHE A 52 -9.68 -4.47 -9.36
C PHE A 52 -10.64 -5.67 -9.32
N PHE A 53 -11.24 -5.97 -8.15
CA PHE A 53 -12.08 -7.16 -7.98
C PHE A 53 -13.55 -6.95 -8.33
N PHE A 54 -14.09 -5.75 -8.11
CA PHE A 54 -15.53 -5.47 -8.28
C PHE A 54 -15.83 -4.50 -9.42
N GLY A 55 -14.82 -3.81 -9.98
CA GLY A 55 -15.03 -2.80 -11.01
C GLY A 55 -15.72 -1.52 -10.51
N THR A 56 -15.84 -1.35 -9.19
CA THR A 56 -16.51 -0.21 -8.56
C THR A 56 -15.60 0.47 -7.54
N ALA A 57 -15.87 1.74 -7.27
CA ALA A 57 -15.17 2.47 -6.23
C ALA A 57 -15.50 1.92 -4.84
N SER A 58 -14.57 2.06 -3.89
CA SER A 58 -14.83 1.67 -2.50
C SER A 58 -15.84 2.62 -1.85
N PRO A 59 -16.57 2.19 -0.79
CA PRO A 59 -17.35 3.12 0.04
C PRO A 59 -16.50 4.24 0.68
N LEU A 60 -15.18 4.06 0.75
CA LEU A 60 -14.22 5.01 1.31
C LEU A 60 -13.72 6.04 0.27
N TYR A 61 -14.14 5.95 -1.00
CA TYR A 61 -13.63 6.82 -2.07
C TYR A 61 -13.84 8.32 -1.79
N ASN A 62 -14.97 8.70 -1.20
CA ASN A 62 -15.24 10.10 -0.83
C ASN A 62 -14.24 10.62 0.21
N HIS A 63 -13.79 9.76 1.13
CA HIS A 63 -12.77 10.13 2.10
C HIS A 63 -11.43 10.39 1.41
N PHE A 64 -11.07 9.56 0.42
CA PHE A 64 -9.88 9.79 -0.40
C PHE A 64 -9.95 11.11 -1.19
N LEU A 65 -11.11 11.47 -1.73
CA LEU A 65 -11.30 12.77 -2.38
C LEU A 65 -11.08 13.93 -1.41
N GLU A 66 -11.52 13.80 -0.15
CA GLU A 66 -11.29 14.82 0.87
C GLU A 66 -9.80 14.96 1.25
N VAL A 67 -9.04 13.86 1.27
CA VAL A 67 -7.57 13.91 1.43
C VAL A 67 -6.94 14.76 0.33
N ILE A 68 -7.35 14.54 -0.92
CA ILE A 68 -6.85 15.29 -2.08
C ILE A 68 -7.25 16.77 -1.97
N ALA A 69 -8.50 17.06 -1.61
CA ALA A 69 -8.99 18.43 -1.45
C ALA A 69 -8.24 19.17 -0.33
N THR A 70 -8.00 18.50 0.80
CA THR A 70 -7.19 19.02 1.90
C THR A 70 -5.78 19.36 1.45
N LEU A 71 -5.14 18.46 0.68
CA LEU A 71 -3.82 18.71 0.10
C LEU A 71 -3.84 19.99 -0.75
N GLU A 72 -4.81 20.11 -1.67
CA GLU A 72 -4.93 21.30 -2.51
C GLU A 72 -5.08 22.58 -1.68
N ARG A 73 -5.95 22.59 -0.66
CA ARG A 73 -6.16 23.78 0.19
C ARG A 73 -4.88 24.21 0.92
N ILE A 74 -4.03 23.26 1.31
CA ILE A 74 -2.76 23.54 1.97
C ILE A 74 -1.72 24.09 0.98
N VAL A 75 -1.47 23.38 -0.13
CA VAL A 75 -0.26 23.62 -0.93
C VAL A 75 -0.47 24.47 -2.18
N LYS A 76 -1.71 24.70 -2.63
CA LYS A 76 -1.99 25.41 -3.89
C LYS A 76 -1.40 26.82 -3.95
N TYR A 77 -1.46 27.54 -2.83
CA TYR A 77 -0.99 28.92 -2.73
C TYR A 77 0.36 29.05 -2.02
N LEU A 78 0.96 27.92 -1.62
CA LEU A 78 2.21 27.86 -0.87
C LEU A 78 2.19 28.71 0.41
N ASP A 79 1.02 28.82 1.05
CA ASP A 79 0.83 29.54 2.31
C ASP A 79 0.71 28.54 3.47
N GLU A 80 1.75 28.51 4.32
CA GLU A 80 1.85 27.60 5.46
C GLU A 80 0.79 27.85 6.54
N ASP A 81 0.17 29.04 6.57
CA ASP A 81 -0.92 29.33 7.51
C ASP A 81 -2.19 28.53 7.16
N ASN A 82 -2.33 28.05 5.92
CA ASN A 82 -3.41 27.14 5.54
C ASN A 82 -3.32 25.79 6.26
N VAL A 83 -2.14 25.40 6.77
CA VAL A 83 -2.01 24.19 7.60
C VAL A 83 -2.87 24.29 8.86
N ASP A 84 -2.86 25.45 9.52
CA ASP A 84 -3.60 25.66 10.77
C ASP A 84 -5.12 25.62 10.51
N LEU A 85 -5.56 26.09 9.35
CA LEU A 85 -6.97 26.05 8.93
C LEU A 85 -7.47 24.61 8.69
N GLU A 86 -6.57 23.71 8.31
CA GLU A 86 -6.89 22.32 7.94
C GLU A 86 -6.56 21.30 9.04
N LEU A 87 -6.21 21.74 10.26
CA LEU A 87 -5.74 20.88 11.34
C LEU A 87 -6.71 19.72 11.66
N ASN A 88 -8.02 19.98 11.64
CA ASN A 88 -9.03 18.93 11.86
C ASN A 88 -8.99 17.84 10.79
N ASN A 89 -8.82 18.23 9.52
CA ASN A 89 -8.70 17.29 8.42
C ASN A 89 -7.37 16.53 8.48
N LEU A 90 -6.27 17.21 8.84
CA LEU A 90 -4.97 16.58 9.03
C LEU A 90 -4.99 15.51 10.15
N ASN A 91 -5.70 15.79 11.25
CA ASN A 91 -5.92 14.79 12.31
C ASN A 91 -6.72 13.59 11.80
N ALA A 92 -7.82 13.82 11.08
CA ALA A 92 -8.62 12.74 10.49
C ALA A 92 -7.82 11.88 9.49
N ILE A 93 -6.98 12.50 8.66
CA ILE A 93 -6.09 11.80 7.73
C ILE A 93 -5.07 10.95 8.50
N SER A 94 -4.55 11.46 9.62
CA SER A 94 -3.62 10.75 10.48
C SER A 94 -4.26 9.50 11.11
N ASP A 95 -5.50 9.64 11.58
CA ASP A 95 -6.29 8.52 12.11
C ASP A 95 -6.61 7.48 11.04
N GLN A 96 -6.91 7.91 9.81
CA GLN A 96 -7.13 7.00 8.68
C GLN A 96 -5.90 6.14 8.37
N ILE A 97 -4.69 6.71 8.40
CA ILE A 97 -3.45 5.94 8.20
C ILE A 97 -3.31 4.85 9.28
N LEU A 98 -3.66 5.17 10.53
CA LEU A 98 -3.63 4.18 11.62
C LEU A 98 -4.69 3.09 11.44
N HIS A 99 -5.88 3.45 10.97
CA HIS A 99 -6.93 2.50 10.61
C HIS A 99 -6.45 1.52 9.52
N GLU A 100 -5.85 2.04 8.45
CA GLU A 100 -5.35 1.22 7.34
C GLU A 100 -4.19 0.29 7.74
N LYS A 101 -3.27 0.79 8.57
CA LYS A 101 -2.19 -0.01 9.19
C LYS A 101 -2.76 -1.12 10.07
N THR A 102 -3.82 -0.84 10.83
CA THR A 102 -4.52 -1.83 11.66
C THR A 102 -5.13 -2.93 10.80
N GLY A 103 -5.76 -2.60 9.66
CA GLY A 103 -6.28 -3.62 8.75
C GLY A 103 -5.20 -4.58 8.22
N ILE A 104 -3.99 -4.10 7.91
CA ILE A 104 -2.88 -5.00 7.52
C ILE A 104 -2.39 -5.83 8.71
N LYS A 105 -2.29 -5.23 9.90
CA LYS A 105 -1.95 -5.95 11.13
C LYS A 105 -2.92 -7.09 11.38
N ASP A 106 -4.22 -6.84 11.29
CA ASP A 106 -5.24 -7.84 11.56
C ASP A 106 -5.16 -8.99 10.55
N ASN A 107 -4.92 -8.70 9.27
CA ASN A 107 -4.63 -9.74 8.26
C ASN A 107 -3.43 -10.62 8.67
N PHE A 108 -2.33 -10.02 9.15
CA PHE A 108 -1.18 -10.77 9.63
C PHE A 108 -1.47 -11.57 10.91
N GLU A 109 -2.27 -11.03 11.83
CA GLU A 109 -2.67 -11.76 13.04
C GLU A 109 -3.55 -12.96 12.71
N GLU A 110 -4.48 -12.85 11.76
CA GLU A 110 -5.28 -13.98 11.28
C GLU A 110 -4.40 -15.06 10.64
N PHE A 111 -3.41 -14.67 9.84
CA PHE A 111 -2.42 -15.61 9.34
C PHE A 111 -1.67 -16.31 10.48
N ILE A 112 -1.18 -15.57 11.47
CA ILE A 112 -0.50 -16.15 12.64
C ILE A 112 -1.42 -17.14 13.35
N LYS A 113 -2.67 -16.75 13.64
CA LYS A 113 -3.67 -17.59 14.30
C LYS A 113 -3.90 -18.91 13.54
N SER A 114 -3.94 -18.86 12.22
CA SER A 114 -4.11 -20.07 11.38
C SER A 114 -2.99 -21.10 11.58
N TYR A 115 -1.78 -20.64 11.91
CA TYR A 115 -0.61 -21.49 12.17
C TYR A 115 -0.46 -21.88 13.66
N THR A 116 -1.01 -21.10 14.59
CA THR A 116 -0.83 -21.31 16.04
C THR A 116 -2.03 -21.96 16.74
N GLY A 117 -3.10 -22.28 16.01
CA GLY A 117 -4.33 -22.81 16.59
C GLY A 117 -5.18 -21.75 17.29
N GLY A 118 -5.19 -20.51 16.77
CA GLY A 118 -6.13 -19.46 17.17
C GLY A 118 -5.55 -18.34 18.05
N VAL A 119 -4.26 -18.37 18.41
CA VAL A 119 -3.65 -17.33 19.27
C VAL A 119 -2.65 -16.48 18.49
N ALA A 120 -2.92 -15.18 18.37
CA ALA A 120 -1.97 -14.22 17.78
C ALA A 120 -0.78 -14.03 18.73
N ASN A 121 0.27 -14.82 18.54
CA ASN A 121 1.52 -14.70 19.29
C ASN A 121 2.67 -14.33 18.35
N TRP A 122 2.97 -13.03 18.31
CA TRP A 122 4.06 -12.41 17.54
C TRP A 122 5.46 -12.97 17.85
N SER A 123 5.62 -13.73 18.93
CA SER A 123 6.86 -14.40 19.32
C SER A 123 6.86 -15.92 19.15
N HIS A 124 5.74 -16.50 18.70
CA HIS A 124 5.52 -17.95 18.63
C HIS A 124 6.64 -18.66 17.84
N PHE A 125 6.94 -18.15 16.65
CA PHE A 125 7.88 -18.75 15.71
C PHE A 125 9.36 -18.59 16.08
N LYS A 126 9.69 -17.82 17.14
CA LYS A 126 11.05 -17.82 17.71
C LYS A 126 11.35 -19.11 18.47
N LYS A 127 10.32 -19.77 19.01
CA LYS A 127 10.46 -20.91 19.91
C LYS A 127 9.91 -22.20 19.31
N ASP A 128 8.90 -22.12 18.44
CA ASP A 128 8.29 -23.27 17.80
C ASP A 128 9.09 -23.78 16.60
N LYS A 129 9.63 -25.01 16.72
CA LYS A 129 10.44 -25.67 15.68
C LYS A 129 9.61 -26.40 14.61
N LYS A 130 8.30 -26.57 14.78
CA LYS A 130 7.44 -27.33 13.85
C LYS A 130 6.78 -26.45 12.80
N VAL A 131 6.31 -25.27 13.20
CA VAL A 131 5.53 -24.39 12.32
C VAL A 131 6.42 -23.67 11.28
N LYS A 132 7.66 -23.30 11.65
CA LYS A 132 8.60 -22.62 10.74
C LYS A 132 8.93 -23.44 9.48
N PRO A 133 9.21 -24.75 9.55
CA PRO A 133 9.34 -25.61 8.36
C PRO A 133 8.12 -25.62 7.42
N GLU A 134 6.90 -25.65 7.97
CA GLU A 134 5.67 -25.63 7.17
C GLU A 134 5.50 -24.32 6.42
N LEU A 135 5.73 -23.19 7.09
CA LEU A 135 5.75 -21.88 6.46
C LEU A 135 6.81 -21.81 5.34
N LEU A 136 8.02 -22.32 5.57
CA LEU A 136 9.07 -22.33 4.55
C LEU A 136 8.69 -23.22 3.35
N LYS A 137 7.93 -24.30 3.59
CA LYS A 137 7.36 -25.14 2.53
C LYS A 137 6.31 -24.37 1.73
N ASP A 138 5.38 -23.68 2.40
CA ASP A 138 4.34 -22.87 1.75
C ASP A 138 4.92 -21.69 0.96
N LYS A 139 6.00 -21.09 1.47
CA LYS A 139 6.78 -20.08 0.75
C LYS A 139 7.43 -20.65 -0.51
N LYS A 140 8.08 -21.81 -0.41
CA LYS A 140 8.76 -22.46 -1.55
C LYS A 140 7.78 -22.95 -2.62
N SER A 141 6.59 -23.40 -2.22
CA SER A 141 5.56 -23.87 -3.15
C SER A 141 4.77 -22.74 -3.81
N GLY A 142 4.95 -21.48 -3.37
CA GLY A 142 4.15 -20.34 -3.83
C GLY A 142 2.76 -20.24 -3.16
N ARG A 143 2.35 -21.24 -2.38
CA ARG A 143 1.06 -21.25 -1.67
C ARG A 143 0.87 -20.00 -0.81
N LEU A 144 1.94 -19.52 -0.18
CA LEU A 144 1.88 -18.33 0.67
C LEU A 144 1.51 -17.06 -0.13
N LEU A 145 1.96 -16.92 -1.38
CA LEU A 145 1.54 -15.81 -2.25
C LEU A 145 0.06 -15.92 -2.63
N SER A 146 -0.42 -17.13 -2.93
CA SER A 146 -1.84 -17.37 -3.22
C SER A 146 -2.73 -17.03 -2.01
N LEU A 147 -2.29 -17.39 -0.81
CA LEU A 147 -3.00 -17.03 0.42
C LEU A 147 -3.03 -15.51 0.63
N PHE A 148 -1.93 -14.79 0.38
CA PHE A 148 -1.96 -13.33 0.44
C PHE A 148 -2.88 -12.70 -0.62
N ALA A 149 -2.94 -13.25 -1.84
CA ALA A 149 -3.90 -12.81 -2.84
C ALA A 149 -5.35 -13.01 -2.38
N LEU A 150 -5.67 -14.16 -1.78
CA LEU A 150 -6.98 -14.41 -1.17
C LEU A 150 -7.28 -13.45 -0.01
N ALA A 151 -6.29 -13.13 0.82
CA ALA A 151 -6.45 -12.15 1.89
C ALA A 151 -6.74 -10.74 1.36
N MET A 152 -6.16 -10.36 0.21
CA MET A 152 -6.47 -9.09 -0.46
C MET A 152 -7.90 -9.07 -1.03
N LEU A 153 -8.37 -10.19 -1.58
CA LEU A 153 -9.78 -10.33 -2.00
C LEU A 153 -10.73 -10.25 -0.80
N ASN A 154 -10.42 -10.96 0.30
CA ASN A 154 -11.21 -10.90 1.53
C ASN A 154 -11.28 -9.47 2.10
N ARG A 155 -10.17 -8.73 2.04
CA ARG A 155 -10.13 -7.31 2.43
C ARG A 155 -11.07 -6.48 1.56
N ALA A 156 -11.04 -6.69 0.24
CA ALA A 156 -11.95 -5.99 -0.68
C ALA A 156 -13.43 -6.30 -0.36
N HIS A 157 -13.77 -7.56 -0.07
CA HIS A 157 -15.10 -7.94 0.41
C HIS A 157 -15.49 -7.21 1.71
N THR A 158 -14.58 -7.18 2.68
CA THR A 158 -14.78 -6.49 3.96
C THR A 158 -15.03 -5.00 3.78
N THR A 159 -14.27 -4.34 2.91
CA THR A 159 -14.46 -2.92 2.55
C THR A 159 -15.84 -2.64 1.95
N HIS A 160 -16.42 -3.60 1.23
CA HIS A 160 -17.77 -3.51 0.66
C HIS A 160 -18.87 -4.06 1.58
N GLU A 161 -18.54 -4.46 2.82
CA GLU A 161 -19.48 -5.11 3.75
C GLU A 161 -20.13 -6.38 3.15
N LEU A 162 -19.40 -7.07 2.26
CA LEU A 162 -19.85 -8.29 1.60
C LEU A 162 -19.35 -9.53 2.33
N PRO A 163 -20.17 -10.60 2.44
CA PRO A 163 -19.70 -11.87 2.97
C PRO A 163 -18.62 -12.46 2.06
N PHE A 164 -17.65 -13.14 2.66
CA PHE A 164 -16.60 -13.87 1.95
C PHE A 164 -16.40 -15.24 2.60
N ASP A 165 -16.44 -16.29 1.80
CA ASP A 165 -16.15 -17.67 2.22
C ASP A 165 -14.88 -18.13 1.51
N VAL A 166 -13.80 -18.27 2.28
CA VAL A 166 -12.49 -18.68 1.76
C VAL A 166 -12.47 -20.12 1.25
N GLU A 167 -13.41 -20.96 1.69
CA GLU A 167 -13.53 -22.35 1.24
C GLU A 167 -14.34 -22.47 -0.06
N LYS A 168 -15.14 -21.44 -0.39
CA LYS A 168 -16.05 -21.42 -1.55
C LYS A 168 -15.93 -20.11 -2.30
N ILE A 169 -14.81 -19.94 -2.99
CA ILE A 169 -14.58 -18.80 -3.86
C ILE A 169 -15.59 -18.84 -5.03
N ASP A 170 -16.35 -17.76 -5.20
CA ASP A 170 -17.26 -17.59 -6.33
C ASP A 170 -16.45 -17.62 -7.64
N ALA A 171 -16.89 -18.42 -8.62
CA ALA A 171 -16.22 -18.64 -9.90
C ALA A 171 -15.90 -17.32 -10.65
N LYS A 172 -16.70 -16.26 -10.44
CA LYS A 172 -16.41 -14.94 -11.03
C LYS A 172 -15.07 -14.33 -10.58
N PHE A 173 -14.53 -14.76 -9.44
CA PHE A 173 -13.26 -14.28 -8.90
C PHE A 173 -12.05 -15.15 -9.29
N GLU A 174 -12.24 -16.31 -9.93
CA GLU A 174 -11.13 -17.19 -10.32
C GLU A 174 -10.13 -16.45 -11.23
N LYS A 175 -10.63 -15.90 -12.35
CA LYS A 175 -9.79 -15.13 -13.28
C LYS A 175 -9.20 -13.86 -12.65
N PRO A 176 -9.98 -13.00 -11.95
CA PRO A 176 -9.41 -11.87 -11.21
C PRO A 176 -8.30 -12.27 -10.24
N LEU A 177 -8.43 -13.39 -9.51
CA LEU A 177 -7.37 -13.86 -8.61
C LEU A 177 -6.11 -14.28 -9.35
N GLU A 178 -6.22 -14.98 -10.48
CA GLU A 178 -5.07 -15.32 -11.33
C GLU A 178 -4.37 -14.07 -11.86
N GLU A 179 -5.14 -13.10 -12.37
CA GLU A 179 -4.62 -11.82 -12.84
C GLU A 179 -3.97 -11.03 -11.70
N PHE A 180 -4.59 -11.02 -10.51
CA PHE A 180 -4.01 -10.37 -9.33
C PHE A 180 -2.68 -11.00 -8.98
N HIS A 181 -2.62 -12.33 -8.91
CA HIS A 181 -1.40 -13.06 -8.59
C HIS A 181 -0.27 -12.76 -9.59
N SER A 182 -0.60 -12.61 -10.88
CA SER A 182 0.39 -12.29 -11.92
C SER A 182 0.85 -10.83 -11.88
N TYR A 183 -0.08 -9.87 -11.86
CA TYR A 183 0.24 -8.45 -11.98
C TYR A 183 0.68 -7.82 -10.65
N PHE A 184 0.21 -8.34 -9.53
CA PHE A 184 0.57 -7.88 -8.19
C PHE A 184 1.58 -8.82 -7.50
N GLN A 185 2.24 -9.71 -8.25
CA GLN A 185 3.31 -10.55 -7.73
C GLN A 185 4.38 -9.78 -6.92
N PRO A 186 4.86 -8.58 -7.36
CA PRO A 186 5.81 -7.81 -6.56
C PRO A 186 5.27 -7.43 -5.18
N LEU A 187 4.02 -6.96 -5.13
CA LEU A 187 3.32 -6.63 -3.89
C LEU A 187 3.24 -7.84 -2.97
N LEU A 188 2.84 -9.00 -3.50
CA LEU A 188 2.71 -10.23 -2.73
C LEU A 188 4.07 -10.68 -2.17
N ILE A 189 5.16 -10.53 -2.92
CA ILE A 189 6.52 -10.82 -2.44
C ILE A 189 6.94 -9.86 -1.32
N LEU A 190 6.63 -8.57 -1.44
CA LEU A 190 6.91 -7.58 -0.39
C LEU A 190 6.14 -7.91 0.90
N VAL A 191 4.84 -8.18 0.79
CA VAL A 191 3.98 -8.59 1.91
C VAL A 191 4.49 -9.88 2.56
N GLN A 192 4.82 -10.89 1.76
CA GLN A 192 5.41 -12.13 2.25
C GLN A 192 6.74 -11.91 2.99
N THR A 193 7.57 -10.99 2.49
CA THR A 193 8.86 -10.65 3.11
C THR A 193 8.64 -9.97 4.46
N LEU A 194 7.70 -9.03 4.53
CA LEU A 194 7.31 -8.38 5.78
C LEU A 194 6.76 -9.40 6.78
N PHE A 195 5.86 -10.26 6.34
CA PHE A 195 5.30 -11.34 7.16
C PHE A 195 6.41 -12.26 7.68
N THR A 196 7.34 -12.72 6.83
CA THR A 196 8.46 -13.56 7.26
C THR A 196 9.31 -12.86 8.33
N LYS A 197 9.60 -11.56 8.16
CA LYS A 197 10.34 -10.77 9.16
C LYS A 197 9.59 -10.66 10.48
N ILE A 198 8.28 -10.45 10.42
CA ILE A 198 7.39 -10.46 11.58
C ILE A 198 7.51 -11.79 12.33
N LEU A 199 7.46 -12.91 11.60
CA LEU A 199 7.55 -14.25 12.17
C LEU A 199 8.92 -14.54 12.79
N ASP A 200 10.00 -13.93 12.32
CA ASP A 200 11.30 -14.00 13.01
C ASP A 200 11.31 -13.21 14.35
N GLY A 201 10.15 -12.72 14.80
CA GLY A 201 9.84 -12.30 16.16
C GLY A 201 10.13 -10.84 16.44
N VAL A 202 9.77 -9.97 15.50
CA VAL A 202 9.87 -8.52 15.65
C VAL A 202 8.68 -8.03 16.49
N VAL A 203 8.80 -8.13 17.81
CA VAL A 203 7.77 -7.72 18.80
C VAL A 203 7.28 -6.29 18.57
N ALA A 204 8.16 -5.41 18.07
CA ALA A 204 7.84 -4.03 17.73
C ALA A 204 6.70 -3.86 16.71
N MET A 205 6.36 -4.88 15.92
CA MET A 205 5.25 -4.83 14.96
C MET A 205 3.87 -5.04 15.60
N ALA A 206 3.80 -5.42 16.89
CA ALA A 206 2.53 -5.52 17.61
C ALA A 206 1.86 -4.15 17.82
N ASP A 207 2.62 -3.06 17.79
CA ASP A 207 2.14 -1.68 17.89
C ASP A 207 2.14 -1.01 16.51
N VAL A 208 0.96 -0.67 15.99
CA VAL A 208 0.78 0.00 14.68
C VAL A 208 1.39 1.40 14.61
N LYS A 209 1.68 2.01 15.77
CA LYS A 209 2.38 3.31 15.85
C LYS A 209 3.89 3.18 15.69
N ASN A 210 4.43 1.96 15.70
CA ASN A 210 5.87 1.74 15.53
C ASN A 210 6.34 2.21 14.14
N PRO A 211 7.47 2.94 14.01
CA PRO A 211 7.98 3.40 12.71
C PRO A 211 8.21 2.30 11.68
N LYS A 212 8.39 1.04 12.11
CA LYS A 212 8.50 -0.11 11.20
C LYS A 212 7.24 -0.35 10.36
N TRP A 213 6.08 0.15 10.80
CA TRP A 213 4.84 0.16 10.02
C TRP A 213 4.85 1.18 8.87
N ASN A 214 5.91 1.97 8.69
CA ASN A 214 6.09 2.76 7.47
C ASN A 214 6.26 1.86 6.23
N THR A 215 6.58 0.58 6.42
CA THR A 215 6.50 -0.45 5.37
C THR A 215 5.11 -0.59 4.76
N TYR A 216 4.05 -0.14 5.44
CA TYR A 216 2.72 -0.01 4.87
C TYR A 216 2.70 0.93 3.65
N ASN A 217 3.45 2.03 3.70
CA ASN A 217 3.52 2.97 2.59
C ASN A 217 4.22 2.32 1.38
N ASP A 218 5.23 1.47 1.60
CA ASP A 218 5.86 0.68 0.54
C ASP A 218 4.86 -0.27 -0.13
N ILE A 219 4.00 -0.92 0.68
CA ILE A 219 2.90 -1.77 0.20
C ILE A 219 1.93 -0.95 -0.66
N GLN A 220 1.50 0.23 -0.19
CA GLN A 220 0.60 1.10 -0.96
C GLN A 220 1.21 1.56 -2.29
N ILE A 221 2.46 2.05 -2.27
CA ILE A 221 3.17 2.52 -3.46
C ILE A 221 3.34 1.38 -4.46
N LEU A 222 3.73 0.19 -4.00
CA LEU A 222 3.91 -0.95 -4.89
C LEU A 222 2.58 -1.47 -5.44
N ALA A 223 1.51 -1.50 -4.62
CA ALA A 223 0.17 -1.84 -5.07
C ALA A 223 -0.29 -0.90 -6.20
N ALA A 224 -0.03 0.40 -6.06
CA ALA A 224 -0.36 1.40 -7.06
C ALA A 224 0.41 1.22 -8.36
N ALA A 225 1.72 0.95 -8.29
CA ALA A 225 2.53 0.69 -9.48
C ALA A 225 2.07 -0.59 -10.20
N CYS A 226 1.75 -1.66 -9.45
CA CYS A 226 1.18 -2.89 -10.00
C CYS A 226 -0.17 -2.62 -10.67
N TYR A 227 -1.06 -1.85 -10.01
CA TYR A 227 -2.37 -1.52 -10.55
C TYR A 227 -2.31 -0.65 -11.80
N ALA A 228 -1.45 0.37 -11.81
CA ALA A 228 -1.23 1.21 -12.99
C ALA A 228 -0.70 0.38 -14.17
N THR A 229 0.26 -0.52 -13.91
CA THR A 229 0.78 -1.46 -14.90
C THR A 229 -0.33 -2.35 -15.45
N TYR A 230 -1.17 -2.91 -14.59
CA TYR A 230 -2.33 -3.70 -14.99
C TYR A 230 -3.30 -2.86 -15.85
N ARG A 231 -3.72 -1.69 -15.37
CA ARG A 231 -4.70 -0.82 -16.05
C ARG A 231 -4.25 -0.41 -17.45
N ASP A 232 -2.96 -0.11 -17.60
CA ASP A 232 -2.41 0.45 -18.84
C ASP A 232 -1.68 -0.59 -19.72
N ARG A 233 -1.77 -1.89 -19.37
CA ARG A 233 -1.14 -3.02 -20.09
C ARG A 233 -1.40 -3.08 -21.60
N ASN A 234 -2.50 -2.49 -22.06
CA ASN A 234 -2.92 -2.47 -23.47
C ASN A 234 -2.73 -1.10 -24.15
N LYS A 235 -2.08 -0.14 -23.50
CA LYS A 235 -2.02 1.27 -23.96
C LYS A 235 -0.65 1.69 -24.48
N ASP A 236 0.31 0.77 -24.62
CA ASP A 236 1.72 1.07 -24.93
C ASP A 236 2.34 2.12 -23.99
N VAL A 237 1.86 2.15 -22.73
CA VAL A 237 2.37 3.03 -21.69
C VAL A 237 3.26 2.21 -20.76
N LYS A 238 4.53 2.59 -20.66
CA LYS A 238 5.44 2.03 -19.68
C LYS A 238 5.27 2.72 -18.33
N VAL A 239 4.73 2.01 -17.35
CA VAL A 239 4.71 2.46 -15.95
C VAL A 239 6.07 2.19 -15.33
N VAL A 240 6.68 3.21 -14.72
CA VAL A 240 7.96 3.12 -14.01
C VAL A 240 7.78 3.60 -12.58
N LEU A 241 8.16 2.77 -11.61
CA LEU A 241 8.26 3.15 -10.21
C LEU A 241 9.68 3.63 -9.92
N VAL A 242 9.82 4.87 -9.45
CA VAL A 242 11.13 5.43 -9.06
C VAL A 242 11.25 5.42 -7.54
N THR A 243 12.21 4.66 -7.01
CA THR A 243 12.49 4.56 -5.57
C THR A 243 13.91 4.04 -5.33
N ASP A 244 14.56 4.50 -4.26
CA ASP A 244 15.83 3.94 -3.78
C ASP A 244 15.64 2.82 -2.74
N ASP A 245 14.40 2.46 -2.40
CA ASP A 245 14.11 1.41 -1.42
C ASP A 245 14.49 0.03 -1.95
N ASN A 246 15.55 -0.55 -1.39
CA ASN A 246 16.05 -1.85 -1.83
C ASN A 246 15.07 -3.01 -1.54
N GLY A 247 14.14 -2.86 -0.60
CA GLY A 247 13.09 -3.83 -0.32
C GLY A 247 12.11 -3.93 -1.49
N ILE A 248 11.68 -2.79 -2.05
CA ILE A 248 10.84 -2.74 -3.25
C ILE A 248 11.59 -3.31 -4.47
N HIS A 249 12.85 -2.91 -4.68
CA HIS A 249 13.68 -3.47 -5.78
C HIS A 249 13.80 -5.00 -5.68
N THR A 250 14.04 -5.52 -4.47
CA THR A 250 14.13 -6.95 -4.23
C THR A 250 12.81 -7.66 -4.53
N ALA A 251 11.67 -7.05 -4.16
CA ALA A 251 10.35 -7.61 -4.41
C ALA A 251 9.98 -7.64 -5.90
N CYS A 252 10.49 -6.69 -6.70
CA CYS A 252 10.25 -6.63 -8.14
C CYS A 252 11.13 -7.59 -8.96
N LYS A 253 12.22 -8.11 -8.39
CA LYS A 253 13.15 -9.00 -9.10
C LYS A 253 12.46 -10.30 -9.53
N GLY A 254 12.61 -10.68 -10.80
CA GLY A 254 11.99 -11.88 -11.38
C GLY A 254 10.49 -11.76 -11.62
N THR A 255 9.95 -10.55 -11.59
CA THR A 255 8.51 -10.26 -11.84
C THR A 255 8.33 -9.41 -13.09
N ASN A 256 7.08 -9.15 -13.47
CA ASN A 256 6.73 -8.22 -14.54
C ASN A 256 7.24 -6.78 -14.32
N MET A 257 7.63 -6.41 -13.09
CA MET A 257 8.10 -5.07 -12.73
C MET A 257 9.62 -4.92 -12.66
N GLU A 258 10.42 -5.98 -12.85
CA GLU A 258 11.89 -5.92 -12.66
C GLU A 258 12.57 -4.79 -13.46
N ASN A 259 12.16 -4.61 -14.72
CA ASN A 259 12.73 -3.57 -15.61
C ASN A 259 12.03 -2.19 -15.51
N ASN A 260 11.04 -2.10 -14.61
CA ASN A 260 10.15 -0.97 -14.41
C ASN A 260 10.27 -0.38 -12.99
N VAL A 261 11.27 -0.79 -12.22
CA VAL A 261 11.63 -0.17 -10.94
C VAL A 261 13.03 0.45 -11.05
N TRP A 262 13.11 1.76 -10.91
CA TRP A 262 14.34 2.52 -11.12
C TRP A 262 14.76 3.22 -9.83
N LYS A 263 16.08 3.28 -9.60
CA LYS A 263 16.67 4.20 -8.62
C LYS A 263 16.59 5.63 -9.11
N VAL A 264 16.70 6.59 -8.19
CA VAL A 264 16.60 8.02 -8.54
C VAL A 264 17.67 8.41 -9.55
N ASN A 265 18.91 7.93 -9.40
CA ASN A 265 19.99 8.20 -10.34
C ASN A 265 19.72 7.65 -11.77
N GLN A 266 19.10 6.48 -11.88
CA GLN A 266 18.71 5.88 -13.16
C GLN A 266 17.64 6.73 -13.84
N TYR A 267 16.64 7.17 -13.07
CA TYR A 267 15.61 8.08 -13.56
C TYR A 267 16.20 9.41 -14.02
N LEU A 268 17.09 10.02 -13.23
CA LEU A 268 17.75 11.28 -13.59
C LEU A 268 18.58 11.15 -14.88
N SER A 269 19.27 10.02 -15.07
CA SER A 269 20.05 9.75 -16.29
C SER A 269 19.18 9.45 -17.52
N TYR A 270 17.89 9.20 -17.33
CA TYR A 270 16.94 8.97 -18.42
C TYR A 270 16.29 10.27 -18.89
N ILE A 271 16.07 11.22 -17.98
CA ILE A 271 15.41 12.49 -18.29
C ILE A 271 16.38 13.62 -18.69
N TYR A 272 17.67 13.49 -18.37
CA TYR A 272 18.74 14.43 -18.71
C TYR A 272 19.78 13.74 -19.61
#